data_AF-A0A941NKV9-F1
#
_entry.id   AF-A0A941NKV9-F1
#
_cell.length_a   1.000
_cell.length_b   1.000
_cell.length_c   1.000
_cell.angle_alpha   90.00
_cell.angle_beta   90.00
_cell.angle_gamma   90.00
#
_symmetry.space_group_name_H-M   'P 1'
#
loop_
_entity.id
_entity.type
_entity.pdbx_description
1 polymer ?
#
loop_
_entity_poly.entity_id
_entity_poly.type
_entity_poly.pdbx_seq_one_letter_code
_entity_poly.pdbx_strand_id
1 'polypeptide(L)'
;AMMASPLAGLDPVDYLIAITVGSANVSHIDNDANLSRQFAGLIEPDSLRHGISRAAISRATMLPLETVRRRINRLLEIGIFLERDDGIILSAGNKYKVDARTDRMHAQARLVERMFRDLRARGVTIA
;
A
#
# COMPACT_ATOMS: atom_id res chain seq x y z
N ALA A 1 20.07 -14.28 3.26
CA ALA A 1 19.15 -14.30 4.42
C ALA A 1 17.73 -14.34 3.89
N MET A 2 16.91 -15.30 4.34
CA MET A 2 15.54 -15.50 3.86
C MET A 2 14.69 -14.30 4.30
N MET A 3 14.49 -13.34 3.39
CA MET A 3 13.66 -12.16 3.65
C MET A 3 12.24 -12.66 3.88
N ALA A 4 11.71 -12.43 5.08
CA ALA A 4 10.33 -12.72 5.43
C ALA A 4 9.41 -12.17 4.33
N SER A 5 8.39 -12.96 3.98
CA SER A 5 7.41 -12.54 2.99
C SER A 5 6.89 -11.13 3.35
N PRO A 6 6.86 -10.16 2.44
CA PRO A 6 6.29 -8.83 2.70
C PRO A 6 4.76 -8.90 2.94
N LEU A 7 4.18 -10.09 2.77
CA LEU A 7 2.80 -10.43 3.14
C LEU A 7 2.68 -10.93 4.59
N ALA A 8 3.75 -10.90 5.40
CA ALA A 8 3.78 -11.51 6.73
C ALA A 8 2.87 -10.77 7.73
N GLY A 9 1.58 -11.09 7.69
CA GLY A 9 0.63 -10.82 8.76
C GLY A 9 -0.58 -9.95 8.40
N LEU A 10 -0.69 -9.44 7.17
CA LEU A 10 -1.85 -8.68 6.71
C LEU A 10 -2.76 -9.51 5.81
N ASP A 11 -4.07 -9.32 6.01
CA ASP A 11 -5.07 -9.80 5.08
C ASP A 11 -4.83 -9.19 3.68
N PRO A 12 -4.99 -9.93 2.57
CA PRO A 12 -4.69 -9.41 1.23
C PRO A 12 -5.49 -8.16 0.86
N VAL A 13 -6.73 -8.02 1.34
CA VAL A 13 -7.55 -6.84 1.08
C VAL A 13 -7.07 -5.65 1.90
N ASP A 14 -6.61 -5.88 3.14
CA ASP A 14 -5.99 -4.84 3.96
C ASP A 14 -4.68 -4.36 3.32
N TYR A 15 -3.87 -5.28 2.78
CA TYR A 15 -2.66 -4.93 2.03
C TYR A 15 -3.00 -4.11 0.77
N LEU A 16 -4.01 -4.51 0.00
CA LEU A 16 -4.49 -3.76 -1.16
C LEU A 16 -4.88 -2.32 -0.78
N ILE A 17 -5.67 -2.16 0.29
CA ILE A 17 -6.07 -0.83 0.78
C ILE A 17 -4.83 -0.02 1.19
N ALA A 18 -3.88 -0.63 1.91
CA ALA A 18 -2.67 0.04 2.36
C ALA A 18 -1.77 0.52 1.21
N ILE A 19 -1.54 -0.30 0.18
CA ILE A 19 -0.74 0.12 -0.97
C ILE A 19 -1.46 1.18 -1.81
N THR A 20 -2.79 1.14 -1.91
CA THR A 20 -3.57 2.18 -2.60
C THR A 20 -3.47 3.51 -1.86
N VAL A 21 -3.65 3.52 -0.54
CA VAL A 21 -3.52 4.72 0.29
C VAL A 21 -2.10 5.29 0.19
N GLY A 22 -1.08 4.44 0.42
CA GLY A 22 0.32 4.87 0.34
C GLY A 22 0.67 5.47 -1.01
N SER A 23 0.26 4.83 -2.12
CA SER A 23 0.51 5.36 -3.47
C SER A 23 -0.20 6.70 -3.72
N ALA A 24 -1.42 6.87 -3.19
CA ALA A 24 -2.14 8.13 -3.34
C ALA A 24 -1.46 9.25 -2.53
N ASN A 25 -1.03 8.96 -1.30
CA ASN A 25 -0.45 9.93 -0.38
C ASN A 25 0.80 10.62 -0.92
N VAL A 26 1.62 9.89 -1.69
CA VAL A 26 2.91 10.36 -2.23
C VAL A 26 2.85 10.63 -3.74
N SER A 27 1.69 10.50 -4.37
CA SER A 27 1.57 10.69 -5.84
C SER A 27 2.10 12.05 -6.32
N HIS A 28 1.94 13.11 -5.54
CA HIS A 28 2.48 14.43 -5.86
C HIS A 28 4.01 14.51 -5.75
N ILE A 29 4.62 13.72 -4.86
CA ILE A 29 6.08 13.57 -4.70
C ILE A 29 6.64 12.79 -5.88
N ASP A 30 6.00 11.68 -6.24
CA ASP A 30 6.36 10.85 -7.39
C ASP A 30 6.29 11.65 -8.72
N ASN A 31 5.37 12.62 -8.82
CA ASN A 31 5.19 13.46 -10.01
C ASN A 31 6.08 14.72 -10.03
N ASP A 32 6.82 15.01 -8.96
CA ASP A 32 7.79 16.12 -8.89
C ASP A 32 9.22 15.58 -9.01
N ALA A 33 9.94 15.97 -10.06
CA ALA A 33 11.28 15.44 -10.34
C ALA A 33 12.34 15.79 -9.28
N ASN A 34 12.16 16.87 -8.51
CA ASN A 34 13.08 17.25 -7.44
C ASN A 34 12.77 16.47 -6.17
N LEU A 35 11.49 16.42 -5.77
CA LEU A 35 11.07 15.67 -4.59
C LEU A 35 11.28 14.16 -4.77
N SER A 36 10.95 13.62 -5.94
CA SER A 36 11.18 12.21 -6.28
C SER A 36 12.66 11.83 -6.15
N ARG A 37 13.59 12.71 -6.57
CA ARG A 37 15.03 12.49 -6.38
C ARG A 37 15.45 12.60 -4.92
N GLN A 38 14.91 13.57 -4.19
CA GLN A 38 15.22 13.79 -2.78
C GLN A 38 14.86 12.57 -1.92
N PHE A 39 13.73 11.93 -2.21
CA PHE A 39 13.22 10.78 -1.47
C PHE A 39 13.50 9.43 -2.17
N ALA A 40 14.38 9.42 -3.17
CA ALA A 40 14.76 8.19 -3.88
C ALA A 40 15.39 7.16 -2.93
N GLY A 41 14.59 6.19 -2.48
CA GLY A 41 15.01 5.13 -1.56
C GLY A 41 14.83 5.46 -0.07
N LEU A 42 14.25 6.61 0.26
CA LEU A 42 13.88 7.00 1.62
C LEU A 42 12.36 6.87 1.82
N ILE A 43 11.92 6.81 3.07
CA ILE A 43 10.51 6.90 3.42
C ILE A 43 10.18 8.38 3.62
N GLU A 44 9.17 8.88 2.91
CA GLU A 44 8.72 10.27 3.07
C GLU A 44 8.02 10.45 4.43
N PRO A 45 8.35 11.52 5.17
CA PRO A 45 7.74 11.79 6.47
C PRO A 45 6.23 12.05 6.33
N ASP A 46 5.49 11.75 7.40
CA ASP A 46 4.03 11.92 7.43
C ASP A 46 3.58 13.35 7.13
N SER A 47 4.40 14.37 7.44
CA SER A 47 4.13 15.78 7.16
C SER A 47 4.09 16.12 5.66
N LEU A 48 4.74 15.32 4.81
CA LEU A 48 4.71 15.51 3.36
C LEU A 48 3.62 14.69 2.67
N ARG A 49 2.91 13.82 3.40
CA ARG A 49 1.84 13.00 2.83
C ARG A 49 0.55 13.81 2.70
N HIS A 50 -0.14 13.66 1.57
CA HIS A 50 -1.49 14.20 1.36
C HIS A 50 -2.53 13.12 1.66
N GLY A 51 -3.48 13.40 2.56
CA GLY A 51 -4.55 12.48 2.93
C GLY A 51 -5.43 12.09 1.74
N ILE A 52 -5.97 10.87 1.78
CA ILE A 52 -6.99 10.40 0.83
C ILE A 52 -8.29 10.05 1.58
N SER A 53 -9.43 10.47 1.01
CA SER A 53 -10.74 10.19 1.61
C SER A 53 -11.15 8.72 1.47
N ARG A 54 -11.95 8.22 2.42
CA ARG A 54 -12.54 6.85 2.37
C ARG A 54 -13.33 6.59 1.09
N ALA A 55 -14.03 7.61 0.57
CA ALA A 55 -14.76 7.53 -0.69
C ALA A 55 -13.82 7.39 -1.90
N ALA A 56 -12.69 8.11 -1.91
CA ALA A 56 -11.68 7.95 -2.96
C ALA A 56 -10.99 6.58 -2.89
N ILE A 57 -10.72 6.07 -1.68
CA ILE A 57 -10.20 4.71 -1.48
C ILE A 57 -11.18 3.66 -2.03
N SER A 58 -12.48 3.79 -1.73
CA SER A 58 -13.53 2.91 -2.26
C SER A 58 -13.57 2.90 -3.79
N ARG A 59 -13.50 4.08 -4.43
CA ARG A 59 -13.44 4.16 -5.90
C ARG A 59 -12.17 3.52 -6.47
N ALA A 60 -11.01 3.79 -5.86
CA ALA A 60 -9.72 3.29 -6.35
C ALA A 60 -9.56 1.77 -6.18
N THR A 61 -10.14 1.20 -5.12
CA THR A 61 -10.07 -0.24 -4.83
C THR A 61 -11.24 -1.04 -5.37
N MET A 62 -12.30 -0.37 -5.86
CA MET A 62 -13.59 -0.97 -6.24
C MET A 62 -14.26 -1.77 -5.11
N LEU A 63 -13.96 -1.46 -3.86
CA LEU A 63 -14.59 -2.07 -2.69
C LEU A 63 -15.78 -1.23 -2.21
N PRO A 64 -16.85 -1.84 -1.68
CA PRO A 64 -17.95 -1.09 -1.07
C PRO A 64 -17.46 -0.15 0.03
N LEU A 65 -18.03 1.06 0.10
CA LEU A 65 -17.60 2.08 1.08
C LEU A 65 -17.60 1.55 2.51
N GLU A 66 -18.60 0.74 2.89
CA GLU A 66 -18.68 0.22 4.25
C GLU A 66 -17.65 -0.89 4.53
N THR A 67 -17.20 -1.61 3.49
CA THR A 67 -16.04 -2.51 3.62
C THR A 67 -14.76 -1.72 3.84
N VAL A 68 -14.57 -0.64 3.08
CA VAL A 68 -13.42 0.25 3.23
C VAL A 68 -13.38 0.88 4.62
N ARG A 69 -14.50 1.41 5.11
CA ARG A 69 -14.56 2.05 6.42
C ARG A 69 -14.25 1.06 7.55
N ARG A 70 -14.84 -0.13 7.55
CA ARG A 70 -14.55 -1.18 8.53
C ARG A 70 -13.07 -1.58 8.55
N ARG A 71 -12.47 -1.77 7.36
CA ARG A 71 -11.05 -2.15 7.25
C ARG A 71 -10.10 -1.03 7.63
N ILE A 72 -10.39 0.21 7.23
CA ILE A 72 -9.61 1.39 7.64
C ILE A 72 -9.60 1.53 9.17
N ASN A 73 -10.74 1.39 9.84
CA ASN A 73 -10.81 1.50 11.30
C ASN A 73 -9.89 0.48 11.98
N ARG A 74 -9.90 -0.77 11.53
CA ARG A 74 -8.96 -1.80 12.00
C ARG A 74 -7.49 -1.41 11.74
N LEU A 75 -7.20 -0.84 10.58
CA LEU A 75 -5.84 -0.43 10.20
C LEU A 75 -5.35 0.82 10.97
N LEU A 76 -6.25 1.69 11.40
CA LEU A 76 -6.00 2.77 12.35
C LEU A 76 -5.66 2.20 13.75
N GLU A 77 -6.47 1.25 14.24
CA GLU A 77 -6.27 0.60 15.55
C GLU A 77 -4.89 -0.07 15.68
N ILE A 78 -4.37 -0.67 14.60
CA ILE A 78 -3.06 -1.35 14.61
C ILE A 78 -1.90 -0.45 14.16
N GLY A 79 -2.14 0.85 13.96
CA GLY A 79 -1.12 1.86 13.67
C GLY A 79 -0.52 1.77 12.26
N ILE A 80 -1.23 1.18 11.29
CA ILE A 80 -0.83 1.24 9.88
C ILE A 80 -1.23 2.59 9.29
N PHE A 81 -2.43 3.04 9.61
CA PHE A 81 -2.93 4.33 9.16
C PHE A 81 -2.93 5.37 10.27
N LEU A 82 -2.91 6.63 9.85
CA LEU A 82 -3.28 7.78 10.67
C LEU A 82 -4.45 8.50 10.01
N GLU A 83 -5.35 9.04 10.83
CA GLU A 83 -6.43 9.91 10.38
C GLU A 83 -6.06 11.37 10.66
N ARG A 84 -6.19 12.20 9.63
CA ARG A 84 -5.92 13.63 9.64
C ARG A 84 -7.11 14.39 9.06
N ASP A 85 -7.10 15.72 9.19
CA ASP A 85 -8.16 16.59 8.66
C ASP A 85 -8.31 16.46 7.13
N ASP A 86 -7.22 16.19 6.41
CA ASP A 86 -7.19 15.97 4.96
C ASP A 86 -7.43 14.51 4.54
N GLY A 87 -7.64 13.59 5.50
CA GLY A 87 -8.02 12.21 5.24
C GLY A 87 -7.05 11.18 5.82
N ILE A 88 -7.00 10.01 5.17
CA ILE A 88 -6.22 8.86 5.65
C ILE A 88 -4.83 8.89 5.03
N ILE A 89 -3.81 8.68 5.86
CA ILE A 89 -2.45 8.44 5.41
C ILE A 89 -1.93 7.08 5.88
N LEU A 90 -1.07 6.47 5.08
CA LEU A 90 -0.16 5.41 5.53
C LEU A 90 0.88 6.06 6.46
N SER A 91 1.11 5.51 7.66
CA SER A 91 2.11 6.06 8.57
C SER A 91 3.51 5.69 8.10
N ALA A 92 4.44 6.64 8.08
CA ALA A 92 5.87 6.40 7.87
C ALA A 92 6.49 5.48 8.94
N GLY A 93 5.88 5.43 10.14
CA GLY A 93 6.30 4.57 11.25
C GLY A 93 5.63 3.19 11.28
N ASN A 94 4.88 2.80 10.24
CA ASN A 94 4.15 1.54 10.25
C ASN A 94 5.10 0.33 10.38
N LYS A 95 4.82 -0.56 11.34
CA LYS A 95 5.64 -1.75 11.62
C LYS A 95 5.71 -2.78 10.49
N TYR A 96 4.81 -2.67 9.51
CA TYR A 96 4.70 -3.58 8.37
C TYR A 96 5.54 -3.14 7.16
N LYS A 97 6.16 -1.96 7.23
CA LYS A 97 7.01 -1.37 6.17
C LYS A 97 6.35 -1.41 4.78
N VAL A 98 5.04 -1.13 4.71
CA VAL A 98 4.26 -1.20 3.48
C VAL A 98 4.72 -0.18 2.43
N ASP A 99 5.42 0.87 2.85
CA ASP A 99 5.82 2.05 2.09
C ASP A 99 7.28 2.09 1.62
N ALA A 100 8.15 1.21 2.11
CA ALA A 100 9.53 1.19 1.63
C ALA A 100 9.56 0.84 0.13
N ARG A 101 9.87 1.82 -0.74
CA ARG A 101 9.75 1.71 -2.22
C ARG A 101 10.41 0.44 -2.77
N THR A 102 11.61 0.13 -2.29
CA THR A 102 12.36 -1.08 -2.65
C THR A 102 11.66 -2.36 -2.17
N ASP A 103 11.20 -2.40 -0.92
CA ASP A 103 10.48 -3.55 -0.36
C ASP A 103 9.15 -3.78 -1.08
N ARG A 104 8.44 -2.70 -1.43
CA ARG A 104 7.18 -2.72 -2.20
C ARG A 104 7.39 -3.30 -3.59
N MET A 105 8.44 -2.88 -4.32
CA MET A 105 8.75 -3.43 -5.64
C MET A 105 9.02 -4.93 -5.58
N HIS A 106 9.82 -5.38 -4.62
CA HIS A 106 10.07 -6.80 -4.42
C HIS A 106 8.81 -7.57 -3.97
N ALA A 107 7.94 -6.96 -3.17
CA ALA A 107 6.68 -7.55 -2.75
C ALA A 107 5.69 -7.75 -3.90
N GLN A 108 5.55 -6.72 -4.74
CA GLN A 108 4.68 -6.77 -5.91
C GLN A 108 5.18 -7.80 -6.92
N ALA A 109 6.49 -7.86 -7.18
CA ALA A 109 7.08 -8.88 -8.04
C ALA A 109 6.74 -10.29 -7.54
N ARG A 110 6.91 -10.56 -6.24
CA ARG A 110 6.56 -11.85 -5.63
C ARG A 110 5.07 -12.21 -5.74
N LEU A 111 4.18 -11.23 -5.58
CA LEU A 111 2.74 -11.44 -5.73
C LEU A 111 2.38 -11.84 -7.16
N VAL A 112 2.96 -11.17 -8.15
CA VAL A 112 2.77 -11.45 -9.57
C VAL A 112 3.34 -12.84 -9.92
N GLU A 113 4.55 -13.16 -9.47
CA GLU A 113 5.15 -14.49 -9.64
C GLU A 113 4.29 -15.60 -9.03
N ARG A 114 3.76 -15.37 -7.82
CA ARG A 114 2.86 -16.32 -7.16
C ARG A 114 1.57 -16.49 -7.95
N MET A 115 0.95 -15.39 -8.39
CA MET A 115 -0.26 -15.44 -9.22
C MET A 115 -0.02 -16.27 -10.48
N PHE A 116 1.06 -16.01 -11.20
CA PHE A 116 1.41 -16.77 -12.41
C PHE A 116 1.64 -18.26 -12.13
N ARG A 117 2.29 -18.58 -11.00
CA ARG A 117 2.48 -19.96 -10.56
C ARG A 117 1.16 -20.66 -10.27
N ASP A 118 0.28 -20.00 -9.51
CA ASP A 118 -1.03 -20.56 -9.11
C ASP A 118 -1.95 -20.74 -10.32
N LEU A 119 -1.89 -19.84 -11.31
CA LEU A 119 -2.61 -19.97 -12.59
C LEU A 119 -2.09 -21.14 -13.43
N ARG A 120 -0.76 -21.29 -13.59
CA ARG A 120 -0.16 -22.43 -14.31
C ARG A 120 -0.50 -23.76 -13.65
N ALA A 121 -0.49 -23.84 -12.32
CA ALA A 121 -0.86 -25.03 -11.57
C ALA A 121 -2.32 -25.45 -11.80
N ARG A 122 -3.19 -24.52 -12.23
CA ARG A 122 -4.59 -24.76 -12.61
C ARG A 122 -4.78 -24.97 -14.12
N GLY A 123 -3.70 -25.10 -14.89
CA GLY A 123 -3.75 -25.35 -16.33
C GLY A 123 -4.04 -24.12 -17.19
N VAL A 124 -3.98 -22.91 -16.63
CA VAL A 124 -4.14 -21.68 -17.40
C VAL A 124 -2.86 -21.44 -18.22
N THR A 125 -2.98 -21.44 -19.54
CA THR A 125 -1.88 -21.08 -20.45
C THR A 125 -1.72 -19.57 -20.48
N ILE A 126 -0.53 -19.10 -20.17
CA ILE A 126 -0.18 -17.68 -20.16
C ILE A 126 0.88 -17.51 -21.24
N ALA A 127 0.48 -16.89 -22.35
CA ALA A 127 1.29 -16.65 -23.54
C ALA A 127 2.39 -15.60 -23.28
#